data_AF-A0A2S4VB00-F1
#
_entry.id   AF-A0A2S4VB00-F1
#
_cell.length_a   1.000
_cell.length_b   1.000
_cell.length_c   1.000
_cell.angle_alpha   90.00
_cell.angle_beta   90.00
_cell.angle_gamma   90.00
#
_symmetry.space_group_name_H-M   'P 1'
#
loop_
_entity.id
_entity.type
_entity.pdbx_description
1 polymer ?
#
loop_
_entity_poly.entity_id
_entity_poly.type
_entity_poly.pdbx_seq_one_letter_code
_entity_poly.pdbx_strand_id
1 'polypeptide(L)'
;MSDSQHPDVRLLPNEWRSQLDQLRNKLATLNQIYRSPIEPNERFDLIVERPVASDPEDLTEELELSQEFSFCPLQVKIILAAIPLSRLLITFFNNLLSRGNQPPLTFAGMSSSDFSTLRSETKEISDCMSRVIDIVWNELGSIHELRERIMEIEYNEGRIIRLLDSCIISIGFCMEPVTFQVDNTLPSSILRACFSSIRFQLPVAIGKFQAALNKYEEELMMAYGNT
;
A
#
# COMPACT_ATOMS: atom_id res chain seq x y z
N MET A 1 14.18 -41.66 0.92
CA MET A 1 13.08 -40.79 0.44
C MET A 1 13.60 -39.38 0.53
N SER A 2 13.76 -38.74 -0.62
CA SER A 2 14.62 -37.57 -0.79
C SER A 2 13.90 -36.31 -0.30
N ASP A 3 14.50 -35.64 0.70
CA ASP A 3 14.16 -34.28 1.10
C ASP A 3 14.55 -33.30 -0.02
N SER A 4 13.71 -33.21 -1.05
CA SER A 4 13.74 -32.09 -1.99
C SER A 4 13.03 -30.91 -1.33
N GLN A 5 13.71 -30.23 -0.40
CA GLN A 5 13.32 -28.89 0.00
C GLN A 5 13.36 -27.99 -1.24
N HIS A 6 12.18 -27.69 -1.79
CA HIS A 6 12.04 -26.85 -2.97
C HIS A 6 12.74 -25.50 -2.74
N PRO A 7 13.65 -25.06 -3.64
CA PRO A 7 14.37 -23.79 -3.50
C PRO A 7 13.43 -22.58 -3.39
N ASP A 8 12.22 -22.67 -3.95
CA ASP A 8 11.18 -21.64 -3.91
C ASP A 8 10.67 -21.31 -2.51
N VAL A 9 10.60 -22.30 -1.60
CA VAL A 9 10.06 -22.11 -0.24
C VAL A 9 10.94 -21.17 0.59
N ARG A 10 12.24 -21.10 0.29
CA ARG A 10 13.19 -20.21 0.99
C ARG A 10 13.21 -18.78 0.44
N LEU A 11 12.70 -18.55 -0.77
CA LEU A 11 12.71 -17.23 -1.42
C LEU A 11 11.55 -16.35 -0.96
N LEU A 12 10.39 -16.95 -0.70
CA LEU A 12 9.16 -16.23 -0.37
C LEU A 12 9.26 -15.34 0.89
N PRO A 13 9.91 -15.75 2.00
CA PRO A 13 10.11 -14.87 3.14
C PRO A 13 10.97 -13.63 2.83
N ASN A 14 11.93 -13.74 1.91
CA ASN A 14 12.76 -12.60 1.51
C ASN A 14 11.97 -11.62 0.64
N GLU A 15 11.12 -12.14 -0.24
CA GLU A 15 10.23 -11.32 -1.05
C GLU A 15 9.20 -10.59 -0.20
N TRP A 16 8.58 -11.27 0.76
CA TRP A 16 7.67 -10.65 1.72
C TRP A 16 8.36 -9.60 2.59
N ARG A 17 9.62 -9.80 2.97
CA ARG A 17 10.41 -8.75 3.65
C ARG A 17 10.61 -7.54 2.75
N SER A 18 11.00 -7.76 1.49
CA SER A 18 11.17 -6.67 0.53
C SER A 18 9.87 -5.89 0.31
N GLN A 19 8.73 -6.57 0.19
CA GLN A 19 7.40 -5.95 0.06
C GLN A 19 7.01 -5.17 1.33
N LEU A 20 7.26 -5.75 2.50
CA LEU A 20 7.04 -5.10 3.79
C LEU A 20 7.88 -3.82 3.93
N ASP A 21 9.16 -3.86 3.55
CA ASP A 21 10.04 -2.71 3.62
C ASP A 21 9.63 -1.62 2.63
N GLN A 22 9.20 -1.98 1.42
CA GLN A 22 8.62 -1.06 0.45
C GLN A 22 7.38 -0.36 1.03
N LEU A 23 6.42 -1.12 1.58
CA LEU A 23 5.22 -0.57 2.19
C LEU A 23 5.52 0.32 3.39
N ARG A 24 6.52 -0.04 4.21
CA ARG A 24 6.98 0.79 5.33
C ARG A 24 7.58 2.10 4.87
N ASN A 25 8.39 2.08 3.82
CA ASN A 25 8.97 3.28 3.23
C ASN A 25 7.87 4.20 2.68
N LYS A 26 6.91 3.66 1.93
CA LYS A 26 5.74 4.41 1.45
C LYS A 26 4.89 4.97 2.59
N LEU A 27 4.66 4.18 3.65
CA LEU A 27 3.95 4.66 4.84
C LEU A 27 4.75 5.77 5.55
N ALA A 28 6.09 5.69 5.60
CA ALA A 28 6.92 6.74 6.17
C ALA A 28 6.74 8.05 5.39
N THR A 29 6.70 7.99 4.05
CA THR A 29 6.37 9.12 3.18
C THR A 29 5.01 9.73 3.54
N LEU A 30 3.95 8.92 3.62
CA LEU A 30 2.62 9.42 4.01
C LEU A 30 2.60 10.08 5.41
N ASN A 31 3.38 9.57 6.37
CA ASN A 31 3.45 10.13 7.71
C ASN A 31 4.28 11.42 7.80
N GLN A 32 5.07 11.78 6.79
CA GLN A 32 5.77 13.07 6.77
C GLN A 32 4.77 14.24 6.84
N ILE A 33 3.60 14.10 6.21
CA ILE A 33 2.53 15.12 6.27
C ILE A 33 1.98 15.31 7.68
N TYR A 34 1.88 14.23 8.47
CA TYR A 34 1.40 14.32 9.86
C TYR A 34 2.39 15.08 10.77
N ARG A 35 3.67 15.11 10.39
CA ARG A 35 4.75 15.75 11.17
C ARG A 35 5.15 17.12 10.63
N SER A 36 4.80 17.45 9.40
CA SER A 36 5.02 18.77 8.84
C SER A 36 4.02 19.74 9.48
N PRO A 37 4.46 20.91 9.99
CA PRO A 37 3.54 22.00 10.27
C PRO A 37 2.94 22.42 8.92
N ILE A 38 1.74 21.91 8.62
CA ILE A 38 0.98 22.36 7.46
C ILE A 38 0.61 23.81 7.76
N GLU A 39 1.44 24.75 7.32
CA GLU A 39 0.98 26.14 7.21
C GLU A 39 -0.15 26.14 6.18
N PRO A 40 -1.37 26.58 6.55
CA PRO A 40 -2.46 26.70 5.61
C PRO A 40 -2.12 27.83 4.65
N ASN A 41 -1.37 27.52 3.59
CA ASN A 41 -1.13 28.46 2.52
C ASN A 41 -2.44 28.66 1.78
N GLU A 42 -3.13 29.78 2.05
CA GLU A 42 -4.28 30.30 1.31
C GLU A 42 -3.89 30.77 -0.12
N ARG A 43 -2.88 30.17 -0.74
CA ARG A 43 -2.46 30.49 -2.10
C ARG A 43 -2.88 29.40 -3.07
N PHE A 44 -4.13 29.53 -3.51
CA PHE A 44 -4.51 29.12 -4.86
C PHE A 44 -3.93 30.13 -5.86
N ASP A 45 -2.61 30.14 -6.00
CA ASP A 45 -2.01 30.67 -7.22
C ASP A 45 -1.84 29.46 -8.16
N LEU A 46 -2.85 29.35 -9.01
CA LEU A 46 -2.88 28.62 -10.26
C LEU A 46 -1.47 28.47 -10.84
N ILE A 47 -1.10 27.23 -11.21
CA ILE A 47 -0.05 26.99 -12.19
C ILE A 47 -0.60 27.52 -13.53
N VAL A 48 -0.55 28.84 -13.69
CA VAL A 48 -0.69 29.53 -14.97
C VAL A 48 0.62 29.30 -15.70
N GLU A 49 0.50 28.76 -16.91
CA GLU A 49 1.57 28.58 -17.89
C GLU A 49 2.61 29.72 -17.82
N ARG A 50 3.87 29.39 -17.53
CA ARG A 50 4.96 30.33 -17.83
C ARG A 50 5.17 30.33 -19.35
N PRO A 51 5.14 31.50 -20.02
CA PRO A 51 5.53 31.59 -21.40
C PRO A 51 7.04 31.39 -21.54
N VAL A 52 7.41 30.68 -22.60
CA VAL A 52 8.78 30.46 -23.04
C VAL A 52 9.48 31.79 -23.34
N ALA A 53 10.64 32.01 -22.70
CA ALA A 53 11.76 32.84 -23.20
C ALA A 53 13.03 32.43 -22.42
N SER A 54 14.00 31.75 -23.05
CA SER A 54 15.18 32.29 -23.74
C SER A 54 16.30 32.77 -22.79
N ASP A 55 17.12 31.86 -22.28
CA ASP A 55 18.56 31.70 -22.60
C ASP A 55 19.25 30.78 -21.56
N PRO A 56 20.26 29.97 -21.95
CA PRO A 56 20.84 28.95 -21.10
C PRO A 56 22.27 29.33 -20.71
N GLU A 57 22.50 29.95 -19.56
CA GLU A 57 23.83 29.96 -18.95
C GLU A 57 23.75 30.38 -17.49
N ASP A 58 24.47 29.61 -16.67
CA ASP A 58 24.72 29.80 -15.24
C ASP A 58 23.54 29.61 -14.28
N LEU A 59 23.59 28.49 -13.54
CA LEU A 59 23.42 28.36 -12.09
C LEU A 59 23.18 26.88 -11.75
N THR A 60 24.22 26.06 -11.91
CA THR A 60 24.35 24.77 -11.23
C THR A 60 25.18 24.99 -9.99
N GLU A 61 24.52 25.18 -8.85
CA GLU A 61 24.93 24.75 -7.50
C GLU A 61 23.91 25.31 -6.48
N GLU A 62 23.42 24.45 -5.57
CA GLU A 62 22.50 24.74 -4.45
C GLU A 62 20.98 24.87 -4.71
N LEU A 63 20.36 23.88 -5.38
CA LEU A 63 18.89 23.71 -5.38
C LEU A 63 18.46 22.28 -4.96
N GLU A 64 19.21 21.66 -4.06
CA GLU A 64 18.77 20.48 -3.32
C GLU A 64 18.62 20.85 -1.85
N LEU A 65 17.47 21.41 -1.44
CA LEU A 65 16.94 21.34 -0.07
C LEU A 65 15.61 22.10 -0.03
N SER A 66 14.54 21.38 0.34
CA SER A 66 13.17 21.86 0.55
C SER A 66 12.30 21.90 -0.71
N GLN A 67 11.99 20.72 -1.28
CA GLN A 67 10.77 20.60 -2.07
C GLN A 67 9.58 20.75 -1.08
N GLU A 68 9.13 21.99 -0.87
CA GLU A 68 7.91 22.30 -0.12
C GLU A 68 6.73 21.71 -0.89
N PHE A 69 6.32 20.50 -0.54
CA PHE A 69 5.07 19.94 -1.01
C PHE A 69 3.92 20.70 -0.37
N SER A 70 3.35 21.66 -1.09
CA SER A 70 2.09 22.29 -0.70
C SER A 70 0.94 21.36 -1.06
N PHE A 71 0.48 20.57 -0.08
CA PHE A 71 -0.71 19.74 -0.24
C PHE A 71 -1.97 20.55 0.03
N CYS A 72 -2.98 20.43 -0.83
CA CYS A 72 -4.27 21.03 -0.53
C CYS A 72 -4.98 20.25 0.61
N PRO A 73 -5.88 20.88 1.39
CA PRO A 73 -6.56 20.22 2.50
C PRO A 73 -7.29 18.93 2.12
N LEU A 74 -7.73 18.79 0.87
CA LEU A 74 -8.41 17.60 0.39
C LEU A 74 -7.43 16.47 0.05
N GLN A 75 -6.28 16.77 -0.54
CA GLN A 75 -5.18 15.81 -0.73
C GLN A 75 -4.71 15.27 0.62
N VAL A 76 -4.58 16.14 1.64
CA VAL A 76 -4.24 15.73 3.01
C VAL A 76 -5.27 14.72 3.54
N LYS A 77 -6.57 14.94 3.33
CA LYS A 77 -7.61 13.99 3.77
C LYS A 77 -7.48 12.63 3.10
N ILE A 78 -7.21 12.59 1.80
CA ILE A 78 -6.98 11.33 1.07
C ILE A 78 -5.75 10.62 1.63
N ILE A 79 -4.64 11.34 1.82
CA ILE A 79 -3.40 10.79 2.38
C ILE A 79 -3.64 10.21 3.77
N LEU A 80 -4.35 10.93 4.64
CA LEU A 80 -4.70 10.44 5.97
C LEU A 80 -5.59 9.19 5.92
N ALA A 81 -6.46 9.08 4.91
CA ALA A 81 -7.31 7.92 4.71
C ALA A 81 -6.56 6.71 4.09
N ALA A 82 -5.45 6.93 3.38
CA ALA A 82 -4.56 5.88 2.88
C ALA A 82 -3.71 5.22 3.98
N ILE A 83 -3.38 5.95 5.06
CA ILE A 83 -2.54 5.45 6.16
C ILE A 83 -3.09 4.16 6.80
N PRO A 84 -4.38 4.08 7.20
CA PRO A 84 -4.98 2.85 7.71
C PRO A 84 -4.88 1.66 6.75
N LEU A 85 -5.02 1.89 5.44
CA LEU A 85 -4.88 0.84 4.42
C LEU A 85 -3.46 0.27 4.42
N SER A 86 -2.45 1.13 4.32
CA SER A 86 -1.05 0.72 4.35
C SER A 86 -0.71 -0.06 5.64
N ARG A 87 -1.24 0.39 6.79
CA ARG A 87 -1.02 -0.28 8.08
C ARG A 87 -1.62 -1.69 8.13
N LEU A 88 -2.80 -1.89 7.54
CA LEU A 88 -3.43 -3.21 7.47
C LEU A 88 -2.63 -4.17 6.60
N LEU A 89 -2.13 -3.72 5.45
CA LEU A 89 -1.26 -4.54 4.59
C LEU A 89 0.09 -4.84 5.24
N ILE A 90 0.70 -3.87 5.92
CA ILE A 90 1.91 -4.11 6.73
C ILE A 90 1.65 -5.15 7.82
N THR A 91 0.49 -5.09 8.48
CA THR A 91 0.08 -6.08 9.49
C THR A 91 -0.09 -7.46 8.87
N PHE A 92 -0.68 -7.55 7.68
CA PHE A 92 -0.78 -8.79 6.91
C PHE A 92 0.60 -9.42 6.65
N PHE A 93 1.55 -8.65 6.10
CA PHE A 93 2.92 -9.15 5.85
C PHE A 93 3.68 -9.50 7.13
N ASN A 94 3.53 -8.72 8.21
CA ASN A 94 4.13 -9.08 9.50
C ASN A 94 3.56 -10.40 10.06
N ASN A 95 2.28 -10.68 9.84
CA ASN A 95 1.65 -11.93 10.26
C ASN A 95 2.16 -13.11 9.43
N LEU A 96 2.38 -12.92 8.12
CA LEU A 96 3.03 -13.90 7.26
C LEU A 96 4.46 -14.23 7.72
N LEU A 97 5.18 -13.23 8.25
CA LEU A 97 6.59 -13.33 8.64
C LEU A 97 6.84 -13.70 10.12
N SER A 98 5.80 -13.93 10.94
CA SER A 98 5.94 -13.78 12.40
C SER A 98 6.89 -14.76 13.13
N ARG A 99 7.86 -14.15 13.83
CA ARG A 99 8.71 -14.60 14.98
C ARG A 99 9.89 -15.54 14.72
N GLY A 100 10.90 -15.02 14.02
CA GLY A 100 12.22 -15.62 13.91
C GLY A 100 12.59 -15.86 12.45
N ASN A 101 13.82 -16.28 12.18
CA ASN A 101 14.29 -16.55 10.81
C ASN A 101 13.57 -17.71 10.11
N GLN A 102 12.45 -18.20 10.64
CA GLN A 102 11.59 -19.23 10.06
C GLN A 102 10.13 -18.77 10.13
N PRO A 103 9.34 -18.97 9.06
CA PRO A 103 7.92 -18.66 9.07
C PRO A 103 7.21 -19.48 10.17
N PRO A 104 6.20 -18.92 10.86
CA PRO A 104 5.42 -19.62 11.90
C PRO A 104 4.54 -20.75 11.34
N LEU A 105 4.66 -21.00 10.04
CA LEU A 105 3.78 -21.80 9.22
C LEU A 105 4.62 -22.73 8.35
N THR A 106 4.31 -24.02 8.41
CA THR A 106 4.78 -24.98 7.42
C THR A 106 3.75 -24.99 6.29
N PHE A 107 4.22 -24.81 5.06
CA PHE A 107 3.43 -25.02 3.84
C PHE A 107 3.20 -26.52 3.56
N ALA A 108 3.14 -27.34 4.60
CA ALA A 108 2.96 -28.78 4.50
C ALA A 108 1.57 -29.05 3.88
N GLY A 109 1.55 -29.37 2.59
CA GLY A 109 0.31 -29.58 1.83
C GLY A 109 -0.02 -28.51 0.79
N MET A 110 0.75 -27.42 0.69
CA MET A 110 0.59 -26.46 -0.42
C MET A 110 1.22 -27.03 -1.69
N SER A 111 0.45 -27.09 -2.79
CA SER A 111 1.01 -27.49 -4.08
C SER A 111 1.97 -26.41 -4.61
N SER A 112 2.86 -26.78 -5.54
CA SER A 112 3.75 -25.81 -6.19
C SER A 112 2.98 -24.72 -6.95
N SER A 113 1.82 -25.06 -7.53
CA SER A 113 0.92 -24.09 -8.16
C SER A 113 0.32 -23.13 -7.14
N ASP A 114 -0.18 -23.63 -6.00
CA ASP A 114 -0.77 -22.77 -4.96
C ASP A 114 0.29 -21.84 -4.36
N PHE A 115 1.51 -22.33 -4.22
CA PHE A 115 2.65 -21.55 -3.77
C PHE A 115 2.99 -20.41 -4.76
N SER A 116 3.06 -20.72 -6.06
CA SER A 116 3.30 -19.73 -7.11
C SER A 116 2.19 -18.68 -7.15
N THR A 117 0.94 -19.10 -7.02
CA THR A 117 -0.22 -18.20 -6.93
C THR A 117 -0.11 -17.27 -5.73
N LEU A 118 0.12 -17.80 -4.53
CA LEU A 118 0.26 -17.00 -3.30
C LEU A 118 1.40 -15.99 -3.43
N ARG A 119 2.54 -16.40 -4.00
CA ARG A 119 3.68 -15.50 -4.28
C ARG A 119 3.29 -14.37 -5.23
N SER A 120 2.62 -14.69 -6.33
CA SER A 120 2.16 -13.69 -7.31
C SER A 120 1.16 -12.71 -6.70
N GLU A 121 0.15 -13.23 -5.98
CA GLU A 121 -0.89 -12.41 -5.37
C GLU A 121 -0.34 -11.48 -4.29
N THR A 122 0.54 -11.99 -3.41
CA THR A 122 1.16 -11.16 -2.37
C THR A 122 2.03 -10.04 -2.95
N LYS A 123 2.77 -10.32 -4.03
CA LYS A 123 3.50 -9.28 -4.78
C LYS A 123 2.55 -8.23 -5.36
N GLU A 124 1.50 -8.68 -6.03
CA GLU A 124 0.53 -7.80 -6.67
C GLU A 124 -0.19 -6.89 -5.66
N ILE A 125 -0.48 -7.37 -4.45
CA ILE A 125 -1.02 -6.54 -3.36
C ILE A 125 -0.07 -5.37 -3.03
N SER A 126 1.22 -5.66 -2.90
CA SER A 126 2.25 -4.64 -2.60
C SER A 126 2.39 -3.61 -3.73
N ASP A 127 2.38 -4.08 -4.97
CA ASP A 127 2.49 -3.25 -6.17
C ASP A 127 1.26 -2.33 -6.32
N CYS A 128 0.04 -2.89 -6.18
CA CYS A 128 -1.20 -2.12 -6.21
C CYS A 128 -1.23 -1.04 -5.13
N MET A 129 -0.84 -1.36 -3.89
CA MET A 129 -0.82 -0.36 -2.81
C MET A 129 0.23 0.72 -3.07
N SER A 130 1.42 0.33 -3.57
CA SER A 130 2.45 1.30 -3.93
C SER A 130 1.95 2.27 -4.98
N ARG A 131 1.22 1.77 -5.99
CA ARG A 131 0.62 2.61 -7.04
C ARG A 131 -0.41 3.58 -6.47
N VAL A 132 -1.31 3.11 -5.59
CA VAL A 132 -2.28 3.99 -4.90
C VAL A 132 -1.55 5.11 -4.15
N ILE A 133 -0.50 4.79 -3.40
CA ILE A 133 0.27 5.79 -2.64
C ILE A 133 0.96 6.77 -3.58
N ASP A 134 1.53 6.30 -4.69
CA ASP A 134 2.22 7.15 -5.65
C ASP A 134 1.28 8.13 -6.34
N ILE A 135 0.09 7.68 -6.72
CA ILE A 135 -0.94 8.55 -7.28
C ILE A 135 -1.36 9.60 -6.25
N VAL A 136 -1.64 9.16 -5.02
CA VAL A 136 -2.10 10.04 -3.95
C VAL A 136 -1.05 11.09 -3.57
N TRP A 137 0.23 10.71 -3.61
CA TRP A 137 1.34 11.58 -3.21
C TRP A 137 1.79 12.54 -4.33
N ASN A 138 1.84 12.07 -5.58
CA ASN A 138 2.47 12.83 -6.69
C ASN A 138 1.48 13.33 -7.74
N GLU A 139 0.38 12.62 -7.99
CA GLU A 139 -0.37 12.76 -9.25
C GLU A 139 -1.76 13.39 -9.07
N LEU A 140 -2.29 13.47 -7.84
CA LEU A 140 -3.59 14.11 -7.60
C LEU A 140 -3.57 15.64 -7.78
N GLY A 141 -2.43 16.27 -8.10
CA GLY A 141 -2.32 17.72 -8.29
C GLY A 141 -2.86 18.26 -9.63
N SER A 142 -3.04 17.41 -10.65
CA SER A 142 -3.47 17.84 -11.98
C SER A 142 -4.91 17.43 -12.29
N ILE A 143 -5.75 18.40 -12.67
CA ILE A 143 -7.16 18.18 -13.04
C ILE A 143 -7.30 17.41 -14.35
N HIS A 144 -6.36 17.59 -15.28
CA HIS A 144 -6.46 17.06 -16.64
C HIS A 144 -6.38 15.51 -16.69
N GLU A 145 -5.79 14.90 -15.67
CA GLU A 145 -5.67 13.43 -15.56
C GLU A 145 -6.42 12.87 -14.35
N LEU A 146 -7.10 13.72 -13.57
CA LEU A 146 -7.65 13.36 -12.28
C LEU A 146 -8.60 12.14 -12.36
N ARG A 147 -9.51 12.14 -13.34
CA ARG A 147 -10.48 11.07 -13.48
C ARG A 147 -9.80 9.73 -13.81
N GLU A 148 -8.76 9.75 -14.64
CA GLU A 148 -7.97 8.56 -14.94
C GLU A 148 -7.26 8.05 -13.68
N ARG A 149 -6.65 8.96 -12.90
CA ARG A 149 -6.00 8.63 -11.62
C ARG A 149 -6.96 8.08 -10.58
N ILE A 150 -8.17 8.62 -10.48
CA ILE A 150 -9.23 8.10 -9.60
C ILE A 150 -9.63 6.70 -10.03
N MET A 151 -9.92 6.47 -11.32
CA MET A 151 -10.27 5.14 -11.83
C MET A 151 -9.14 4.13 -11.59
N GLU A 152 -7.88 4.56 -11.72
CA GLU A 152 -6.72 3.71 -11.43
C GLU A 152 -6.64 3.37 -9.92
N ILE A 153 -6.90 4.32 -9.02
CA ILE A 153 -6.99 4.06 -7.59
C ILE A 153 -8.09 3.04 -7.28
N GLU A 154 -9.31 3.26 -7.78
CA GLU A 154 -10.47 2.37 -7.58
C GLU A 154 -10.18 0.95 -8.08
N TYR A 155 -9.54 0.83 -9.24
CA TYR A 155 -9.12 -0.44 -9.80
C TYR A 155 -8.13 -1.18 -8.88
N ASN A 156 -7.11 -0.47 -8.39
CA ASN A 156 -6.10 -1.05 -7.49
C ASN A 156 -6.70 -1.46 -6.13
N GLU A 157 -7.59 -0.66 -5.56
CA GLU A 157 -8.31 -1.02 -4.33
C GLU A 157 -9.13 -2.32 -4.49
N GLY A 158 -9.89 -2.40 -5.59
CA GLY A 158 -10.69 -3.57 -5.91
C GLY A 158 -9.83 -4.83 -6.06
N ARG A 159 -8.64 -4.70 -6.66
CA ARG A 159 -7.65 -5.79 -6.72
C ARG A 159 -7.12 -6.17 -5.35
N ILE A 160 -6.71 -5.21 -4.53
CA ILE A 160 -6.18 -5.46 -3.18
C ILE A 160 -7.18 -6.29 -2.36
N ILE A 161 -8.47 -5.95 -2.37
CA ILE A 161 -9.50 -6.72 -1.65
C ILE A 161 -9.54 -8.16 -2.13
N ARG A 162 -9.66 -8.35 -3.44
CA ARG A 162 -9.81 -9.68 -4.05
C ARG A 162 -8.59 -10.57 -3.80
N LEU A 163 -7.40 -10.03 -4.02
CA LEU A 163 -6.14 -10.74 -3.81
C LEU A 163 -5.94 -11.08 -2.34
N LEU A 164 -6.25 -10.15 -1.43
CA LEU A 164 -6.12 -10.40 0.00
C LEU A 164 -7.09 -11.51 0.45
N ASP A 165 -8.33 -11.50 -0.03
CA ASP A 165 -9.30 -12.55 0.28
C ASP A 165 -8.80 -13.92 -0.21
N SER A 166 -8.30 -13.98 -1.45
CA SER A 166 -7.68 -15.18 -2.05
C SER A 166 -6.49 -15.69 -1.23
N CYS A 167 -5.58 -14.79 -0.86
CA CYS A 167 -4.43 -15.10 -0.02
C CYS A 167 -4.86 -15.65 1.35
N ILE A 168 -5.79 -14.97 2.04
CA ILE A 168 -6.28 -15.40 3.36
C ILE A 168 -6.93 -16.79 3.29
N ILE A 169 -7.68 -17.06 2.23
CA ILE A 169 -8.28 -18.37 1.98
C ILE A 169 -7.19 -19.42 1.76
N SER A 170 -6.24 -19.16 0.87
CA SER A 170 -5.13 -20.07 0.55
C SER A 170 -4.27 -20.37 1.79
N ILE A 171 -3.97 -19.35 2.57
CA ILE A 171 -3.28 -19.46 3.87
C ILE A 171 -4.12 -20.30 4.84
N GLY A 172 -5.42 -20.02 4.96
CA GLY A 172 -6.32 -20.71 5.87
C GLY A 172 -6.49 -22.21 5.58
N PHE A 173 -6.33 -22.63 4.32
CA PHE A 173 -6.41 -24.02 3.89
C PHE A 173 -5.05 -24.74 3.89
N CYS A 174 -3.96 -24.05 3.59
CA CYS A 174 -2.66 -24.68 3.31
C CYS A 174 -1.59 -24.45 4.38
N MET A 175 -1.84 -23.61 5.39
CA MET A 175 -0.85 -23.32 6.42
C MET A 175 -1.18 -24.06 7.73
N GLU A 176 -0.31 -25.00 8.08
CA GLU A 176 -0.31 -25.64 9.39
C GLU A 176 0.67 -24.93 10.32
N PRO A 177 0.33 -24.70 11.62
CA PRO A 177 1.29 -24.21 12.60
C PRO A 177 2.48 -25.15 12.67
N VAL A 178 3.71 -24.63 12.66
CA VAL A 178 4.89 -25.49 12.81
C VAL A 178 4.87 -26.16 14.17
N THR A 179 4.78 -27.49 14.20
CA THR A 179 4.84 -28.28 15.44
C THR A 179 6.29 -28.36 15.94
N PHE A 180 6.82 -27.27 16.49
CA PHE A 180 8.02 -27.36 17.32
C PHE A 180 7.60 -27.69 18.76
N GLN A 181 8.04 -28.86 19.22
CA GLN A 181 8.11 -29.34 20.62
C GLN A 181 7.27 -28.57 21.66
N VAL A 182 6.14 -29.20 22.02
CA VAL A 182 5.38 -29.19 23.31
C VAL A 182 4.97 -27.86 23.95
N ASP A 183 5.70 -26.75 23.85
CA ASP A 183 5.42 -25.56 24.69
C ASP A 183 5.18 -24.22 23.95
N ASN A 184 5.33 -24.14 22.62
CA ASN A 184 5.20 -22.84 21.90
C ASN A 184 4.59 -22.91 20.49
N THR A 185 3.68 -23.85 20.23
CA THR A 185 2.88 -23.79 19.00
C THR A 185 1.90 -22.63 19.08
N LEU A 186 2.00 -21.66 18.17
CA LEU A 186 0.95 -20.65 18.02
C LEU A 186 -0.33 -21.41 17.61
N PRO A 187 -1.42 -21.38 18.39
CA PRO A 187 -2.62 -22.10 18.03
C PRO A 187 -3.12 -21.65 16.66
N SER A 188 -3.56 -22.58 15.82
CA SER A 188 -4.17 -22.27 14.52
C SER A 188 -5.34 -21.28 14.64
N SER A 189 -6.01 -21.26 15.80
CA SER A 189 -7.02 -20.27 16.16
C SER A 189 -6.49 -18.84 16.23
N ILE A 190 -5.25 -18.60 16.65
CA ILE A 190 -4.63 -17.27 16.70
C ILE A 190 -4.33 -16.77 15.29
N LEU A 191 -3.75 -17.61 14.42
CA LEU A 191 -3.48 -17.24 13.03
C LEU A 191 -4.77 -16.92 12.27
N ARG A 192 -5.79 -17.77 12.43
CA ARG A 192 -7.11 -17.54 11.85
C ARG A 192 -7.72 -16.23 12.39
N ALA A 193 -7.58 -15.95 13.68
CA ALA A 193 -8.06 -14.69 14.27
C ALA A 193 -7.33 -13.47 13.69
N CYS A 194 -6.01 -13.54 13.51
CA CYS A 194 -5.21 -12.46 12.92
C CYS A 194 -5.65 -12.12 11.49
N PHE A 195 -5.79 -13.13 10.62
CA PHE A 195 -6.23 -12.89 9.24
C PHE A 195 -7.71 -12.52 9.15
N SER A 196 -8.57 -13.08 10.00
CA SER A 196 -9.99 -12.69 10.07
C SER A 196 -10.13 -11.23 10.47
N SER A 197 -9.35 -10.77 11.44
CA SER A 197 -9.33 -9.36 11.86
C SER A 197 -8.96 -8.42 10.71
N ILE A 198 -7.95 -8.77 9.91
CA ILE A 198 -7.57 -7.99 8.72
C ILE A 198 -8.71 -7.99 7.69
N ARG A 199 -9.32 -9.15 7.42
CA ARG A 199 -10.44 -9.30 6.48
C ARG A 199 -11.63 -8.41 6.84
N PHE A 200 -11.94 -8.24 8.13
CA PHE A 200 -13.01 -7.36 8.58
C PHE A 200 -12.63 -5.87 8.57
N GLN A 201 -11.37 -5.54 8.87
CA GLN A 201 -10.93 -4.15 8.92
C GLN A 201 -10.66 -3.54 7.54
N LEU A 202 -10.25 -4.34 6.56
CA LEU A 202 -9.90 -3.84 5.22
C LEU A 202 -11.07 -3.15 4.51
N PRO A 203 -12.29 -3.73 4.40
CA PRO A 203 -13.41 -3.05 3.74
C PRO A 203 -13.78 -1.73 4.42
N VAL A 204 -13.66 -1.65 5.74
CA VAL A 204 -13.94 -0.42 6.50
C VAL A 204 -12.91 0.66 6.19
N ALA A 205 -11.63 0.31 6.11
CA ALA A 205 -10.57 1.25 5.74
C ALA A 205 -10.73 1.73 4.29
N ILE A 206 -11.10 0.82 3.36
CA ILE A 206 -11.33 1.16 1.96
C ILE A 206 -12.54 2.09 1.82
N GLY A 207 -13.66 1.79 2.49
CA GLY A 207 -14.82 2.67 2.45
C GLY A 207 -14.53 4.09 2.94
N LYS A 208 -13.65 4.24 3.95
CA LYS A 208 -13.19 5.57 4.41
C LYS A 208 -12.33 6.27 3.37
N PHE A 209 -11.45 5.53 2.71
CA PHE A 209 -10.58 6.06 1.67
C PHE A 209 -11.38 6.48 0.43
N GLN A 210 -12.31 5.64 -0.04
CA GLN A 210 -13.25 5.97 -1.11
C GLN A 210 -14.11 7.18 -0.79
N ALA A 211 -14.62 7.30 0.45
CA ALA A 211 -15.37 8.49 0.85
C ALA A 211 -14.52 9.77 0.77
N ALA A 212 -13.23 9.70 1.11
CA ALA A 212 -12.31 10.83 0.96
C ALA A 212 -12.02 11.14 -0.52
N LEU A 213 -11.88 10.11 -1.36
CA LEU A 213 -11.64 10.23 -2.80
C LEU A 213 -12.84 10.83 -3.54
N ASN A 214 -14.05 10.36 -3.26
CA ASN A 214 -15.28 10.90 -3.86
C ASN A 214 -15.47 12.37 -3.49
N LYS A 215 -15.21 12.72 -2.22
CA LYS A 215 -15.28 14.11 -1.76
C LYS A 215 -14.25 15.00 -2.48
N TYR A 216 -13.05 14.48 -2.72
CA TYR A 216 -12.03 15.17 -3.50
C TYR A 216 -12.48 15.43 -4.93
N GLU A 217 -13.05 14.41 -5.57
CA GLU A 217 -13.58 14.51 -6.93
C GLU A 217 -14.73 15.53 -7.01
N GLU A 218 -15.70 15.45 -6.12
CA GLU A 218 -16.84 16.38 -6.07
C GLU A 218 -16.40 17.84 -5.92
N GLU A 219 -15.48 18.12 -4.99
CA GLU A 219 -15.01 19.48 -4.73
C GLU A 219 -14.20 20.04 -5.91
N LEU A 220 -13.42 19.20 -6.60
CA LEU A 220 -12.71 19.63 -7.82
C LEU A 220 -13.65 19.82 -9.01
N MET A 221 -14.65 18.95 -9.19
CA MET A 221 -15.66 19.13 -10.23
C MET A 221 -16.47 20.42 -10.01
N MET A 222 -16.75 20.80 -8.77
CA MET A 222 -17.40 22.08 -8.44
C MET A 222 -16.50 23.29 -8.71
N ALA A 223 -15.19 23.16 -8.51
CA ALA A 223 -14.23 24.23 -8.77
C ALA A 223 -13.98 24.49 -10.26
N TYR A 224 -14.06 23.45 -11.10
CA TYR A 224 -13.65 23.51 -12.52
C TYR A 224 -14.77 23.17 -13.53
N GLY A 225 -15.93 22.71 -13.10
CA GLY A 225 -17.05 22.33 -13.98
C GLY A 225 -17.95 23.48 -14.44
N ASN A 226 -17.61 24.74 -14.11
CA ASN A 226 -18.37 25.94 -14.51
C ASN A 226 -17.66 26.79 -15.59
N THR A 227 -16.60 26.28 -16.23
CA THR A 227 -15.93 26.92 -17.37
C THR A 227 -16.26 26.24 -18.69
#